data_AF-A0A318EPX9-F1
#
_entry.id   AF-A0A318EPX9-F1
#
_cell.length_a   1.000
_cell.length_b   1.000
_cell.length_c   1.000
_cell.angle_alpha   90.00
_cell.angle_beta   90.00
_cell.angle_gamma   90.00
#
_symmetry.space_group_name_H-M   'P 1'
#
loop_
_entity.id
_entity.type
_entity.pdbx_description
1 polymer ?
#
loop_
_entity_poly.entity_id
_entity_poly.type
_entity_poly.pdbx_seq_one_letter_code
_entity_poly.pdbx_strand_id
1 'polypeptide(L)'
;MNCPYCGHSSFSVHSTYQREIQDISLQDKQTILLLSVRKMFCDNPQCSHKTFSERFDFVAPNQKTKRLIDKILFTSTKLSSVSAETLLKSNRIITSKSSICDLFKKMPAIVDKSLITKVCVDDFAFRKRYTYGTVMVDLESHRIIDIIDSRETNSVEALTEYMCTFAINYIN
;
A
#
# COMPACT_ATOMS: atom_id res chain seq x y z
N MET A 1 18.83 9.60 20.24
CA MET A 1 17.91 9.08 19.20
C MET A 1 17.49 7.69 19.61
N ASN A 2 16.22 7.34 19.51
CA ASN A 2 15.75 6.06 20.04
C ASN A 2 15.97 4.95 19.01
N CYS A 3 16.61 3.86 19.44
CA CYS A 3 16.77 2.66 18.65
C CYS A 3 15.37 2.12 18.31
N PRO A 4 15.02 1.92 17.02
CA PRO A 4 13.68 1.50 16.63
C PRO A 4 13.36 0.04 16.98
N TYR A 5 14.36 -0.72 17.44
CA TYR A 5 14.22 -2.13 17.80
C TYR A 5 13.99 -2.35 19.29
N CYS A 6 14.60 -1.51 20.15
CA CYS A 6 14.53 -1.66 21.61
C CYS A 6 14.06 -0.40 22.35
N GLY A 7 13.82 0.70 21.65
CA GLY A 7 13.38 1.99 22.23
C GLY A 7 14.47 2.77 22.98
N HIS A 8 15.63 2.18 23.24
CA HIS A 8 16.70 2.80 24.03
C HIS A 8 17.27 4.05 23.34
N SER A 9 17.51 5.11 24.11
CA SER A 9 18.14 6.33 23.59
C SER A 9 19.64 6.10 23.40
N SER A 10 20.10 6.21 22.16
CA SER A 10 21.52 6.21 21.82
C SER A 10 22.02 7.59 21.39
N PHE A 11 23.30 7.85 21.60
CA PHE A 11 23.96 9.11 21.24
C PHE A 11 25.17 8.93 20.31
N SER A 12 25.75 7.73 20.28
CA SER A 12 26.96 7.44 19.51
C SER A 12 26.68 7.29 18.01
N VAL A 13 27.32 8.11 17.18
CA VAL A 13 27.25 8.00 15.70
C VAL A 13 28.28 6.98 15.22
N HIS A 14 27.84 5.98 14.45
CA HIS A 14 28.72 5.02 13.76
C HIS A 14 29.30 5.63 12.48
N SER A 15 28.43 6.19 11.64
CA SER A 15 28.84 6.82 10.37
C SER A 15 27.73 7.73 9.85
N THR A 16 28.05 8.55 8.86
CA THR A 16 27.08 9.35 8.11
C THR A 16 27.13 8.93 6.65
N TYR A 17 25.98 8.86 5.99
CA TYR A 17 25.88 8.51 4.57
C TYR A 17 24.80 9.34 3.87
N GLN A 18 24.97 9.54 2.57
CA GLN A 18 24.02 10.26 1.73
C GLN A 18 22.93 9.32 1.21
N ARG A 19 21.70 9.80 1.15
CA ARG A 19 20.57 9.12 0.49
C ARG A 19 19.85 10.08 -0.43
N GLU A 20 19.53 9.59 -1.63
CA GLU A 20 18.66 10.28 -2.57
C GLU A 20 17.21 9.89 -2.29
N ILE A 21 16.36 10.89 -2.03
CA ILE A 21 14.92 10.69 -1.85
C ILE A 21 14.20 11.43 -2.97
N GLN A 22 13.44 10.70 -3.78
CA GLN A 22 12.64 11.35 -4.81
C GLN A 22 11.46 12.08 -4.19
N ASP A 23 11.20 13.27 -4.70
CA ASP A 23 10.10 14.12 -4.26
C ASP A 23 9.20 14.52 -5.43
N ILE A 24 8.11 15.25 -5.14
CA ILE A 24 7.26 15.80 -6.21
C ILE A 24 8.09 16.72 -7.12
N SER A 25 7.79 16.67 -8.40
CA SER A 25 8.44 17.52 -9.39
C SER A 25 8.20 19.00 -9.13
N LEU A 26 9.22 19.80 -9.40
CA LEU A 26 9.19 21.27 -9.33
C LEU A 26 9.45 21.81 -10.73
N GLN A 27 8.53 22.62 -11.25
CA GLN A 27 8.63 23.23 -12.60
C GLN A 27 8.96 22.20 -13.69
N ASP A 28 8.23 21.08 -13.70
CA ASP A 28 8.41 19.98 -14.67
C ASP A 28 9.81 19.37 -14.71
N LYS A 29 10.55 19.50 -13.60
CA LYS A 29 11.83 18.84 -13.38
C LYS A 29 11.72 17.81 -12.28
N GLN A 30 12.50 16.74 -12.42
CA GLN A 30 12.67 15.76 -11.36
C GLN A 30 13.29 16.44 -10.14
N THR A 31 12.74 16.16 -8.96
CA THR A 31 13.27 16.67 -7.70
C THR A 31 13.78 15.51 -6.85
N ILE A 32 15.03 15.63 -6.42
CA ILE A 32 15.70 14.69 -5.51
C ILE A 32 16.17 15.48 -4.28
N LEU A 33 15.81 15.00 -3.10
CA LEU A 33 16.34 15.49 -1.83
C LEU A 33 17.58 14.66 -1.48
N LEU A 34 18.71 15.33 -1.27
CA LEU A 34 19.95 14.72 -0.79
C LEU A 34 19.97 14.80 0.73
N LEU A 35 19.70 13.68 1.40
CA LEU A 35 19.68 13.61 2.85
C LEU A 35 21.00 13.07 3.38
N SER A 36 21.60 13.80 4.32
CA SER A 36 22.69 13.31 5.15
C SER A 36 22.10 12.53 6.33
N VAL A 37 22.26 11.21 6.32
CA VAL A 37 21.64 10.30 7.29
C VAL A 37 22.69 9.74 8.23
N ARG A 38 22.43 9.85 9.53
CA ARG A 38 23.30 9.25 10.56
C ARG A 38 22.94 7.79 10.75
N LYS A 39 23.94 6.93 10.73
CA LYS A 39 23.90 5.58 11.27
C LYS A 39 24.41 5.65 12.70
N MET A 40 23.58 5.25 13.66
CA MET A 40 23.85 5.28 15.09
C MET A 40 24.27 3.89 15.58
N PHE A 41 25.05 3.83 16.65
CA PHE A 41 25.19 2.63 17.46
C PHE A 41 24.00 2.49 18.42
N CYS A 42 23.59 1.25 18.70
CA CYS A 42 22.68 0.96 19.81
C CYS A 42 23.49 0.84 21.10
N ASP A 43 23.27 1.74 22.06
CA ASP A 43 24.01 1.74 23.32
C ASP A 43 23.47 0.68 24.31
N ASN A 44 22.33 0.03 23.99
CA ASN A 44 21.77 -1.07 24.78
C ASN A 44 22.52 -2.40 24.50
N PRO A 45 23.23 -2.98 25.49
CA PRO A 45 23.97 -4.23 25.31
C PRO A 45 23.07 -5.43 24.96
N GLN A 46 21.84 -5.43 25.48
CA GLN A 46 20.83 -6.47 25.30
C GLN A 46 20.13 -6.40 23.94
N CYS A 47 20.37 -5.34 23.16
CA CYS A 47 19.80 -5.24 21.82
C CYS A 47 20.55 -6.14 20.84
N SER A 48 19.81 -6.96 20.10
CA SER A 48 20.33 -7.78 18.99
C SER A 48 20.82 -6.92 17.82
N HIS A 49 20.28 -5.70 17.67
CA HIS A 49 20.68 -4.75 16.65
C HIS A 49 21.73 -3.77 17.19
N LYS A 50 22.97 -3.90 16.71
CA LYS A 50 24.09 -3.04 17.14
C LYS A 50 24.12 -1.66 16.48
N THR A 51 23.45 -1.49 15.34
CA THR A 51 23.34 -0.19 14.66
C THR A 51 21.93 0.03 14.12
N PHE A 52 21.56 1.29 13.95
CA PHE A 52 20.31 1.69 13.30
C PHE A 52 20.49 3.03 12.58
N SER A 53 19.70 3.27 11.54
CA SER A 53 19.73 4.55 10.82
C SER A 53 18.68 5.51 11.34
N GLU A 54 19.02 6.79 11.31
CA GLU A 54 18.09 7.91 11.48
C GLU A 54 16.90 7.77 10.52
N ARG A 55 15.71 8.07 11.06
CA ARG A 55 14.44 8.02 10.32
C ARG A 55 13.88 9.43 10.22
N PHE A 56 13.26 9.72 9.10
CA PHE A 56 12.64 11.01 8.82
C PHE A 56 11.15 10.79 8.57
N ASP A 57 10.29 11.50 9.30
CA ASP A 57 8.85 11.27 9.24
C ASP A 57 8.24 11.57 7.88
N PHE A 58 8.87 12.41 7.06
CA PHE A 58 8.40 12.72 5.72
C PHE A 58 8.89 11.72 4.64
N VAL A 59 9.78 10.78 4.99
CA VAL A 59 10.37 9.81 4.06
C VAL A 59 9.74 8.44 4.26
N ALA A 60 9.24 7.85 3.18
CA ALA A 60 8.73 6.50 3.19
C ALA A 60 9.85 5.46 2.91
N PRO A 61 9.64 4.17 3.25
CA PRO A 61 10.67 3.14 3.10
C PRO A 61 11.23 2.95 1.68
N ASN A 62 10.47 3.32 0.66
CA ASN A 62 10.79 3.16 -0.77
C ASN A 62 11.58 4.35 -1.37
N GLN A 63 12.31 5.11 -0.55
CA GLN A 63 13.14 6.23 -0.97
C GLN A 63 12.36 7.35 -1.69
N LYS A 64 11.11 7.54 -1.29
CA LYS A 64 10.22 8.60 -1.76
C LYS A 64 9.68 9.39 -0.58
N THR A 65 9.38 10.67 -0.78
CA THR A 65 8.63 11.42 0.23
C THR A 65 7.20 10.88 0.35
N LYS A 66 6.60 10.97 1.54
CA LYS A 66 5.20 10.56 1.76
C LYS A 66 4.25 11.31 0.82
N ARG A 67 4.43 12.62 0.68
CA ARG A 67 3.66 13.45 -0.26
C ARG A 67 3.77 13.00 -1.72
N LEU A 68 4.93 12.48 -2.14
CA LEU A 68 5.08 11.91 -3.48
C LEU A 68 4.30 10.60 -3.61
N ILE A 69 4.33 9.73 -2.59
CA ILE A 69 3.50 8.51 -2.56
C ILE A 69 2.02 8.87 -2.67
N ASP A 70 1.54 9.85 -1.91
CA ASP A 70 0.14 10.28 -1.95
C ASP A 70 -0.24 10.76 -3.36
N LYS A 71 0.63 11.54 -4.02
CA LYS A 71 0.43 11.96 -5.42
C LYS A 71 0.39 10.78 -6.39
N ILE A 72 1.28 9.80 -6.23
CA ILE A 72 1.32 8.59 -7.06
C ILE A 72 0.02 7.80 -6.89
N LEU A 73 -0.40 7.54 -5.65
CA LEU A 73 -1.63 6.81 -5.34
C LEU A 73 -2.85 7.55 -5.87
N PHE A 74 -2.98 8.85 -5.59
CA PHE A 74 -4.09 9.68 -6.06
C PHE A 74 -4.22 9.62 -7.59
N THR A 75 -3.12 9.84 -8.31
CA THR A 75 -3.10 9.75 -9.79
C THR A 75 -3.49 8.36 -10.28
N SER A 76 -3.03 7.31 -9.58
CA SER A 76 -3.25 5.92 -9.98
C SER A 76 -4.64 5.40 -9.62
N THR A 77 -5.40 6.05 -8.74
CA THR A 77 -6.79 5.66 -8.43
C THR A 77 -7.75 5.87 -9.60
N LYS A 78 -7.39 6.72 -10.56
CA LYS A 78 -8.24 7.09 -11.71
C LYS A 78 -7.81 6.43 -13.01
N LEU A 79 -6.70 5.69 -13.00
CA LEU A 79 -6.03 5.20 -14.19
C LEU A 79 -5.62 3.74 -14.01
N SER A 80 -5.44 3.01 -15.12
CA SER A 80 -4.70 1.75 -15.06
C SER A 80 -3.28 2.00 -14.56
N SER A 81 -2.65 1.03 -13.89
CA SER A 81 -1.28 1.21 -13.39
C SER A 81 -0.26 1.48 -14.50
N VAL A 82 -0.51 1.02 -15.74
CA VAL A 82 0.35 1.30 -16.91
C VAL A 82 0.16 2.74 -17.38
N SER A 83 -1.10 3.20 -17.49
CA SER A 83 -1.40 4.59 -17.87
C SER A 83 -0.90 5.58 -16.82
N ALA A 84 -1.05 5.24 -15.53
CA ALA A 84 -0.53 6.02 -14.42
C ALA A 84 1.00 6.13 -14.46
N GLU A 85 1.72 5.03 -14.75
CA GLU A 85 3.17 5.06 -14.95
C GLU A 85 3.57 6.05 -16.06
N THR A 86 2.93 5.98 -17.22
CA THR A 86 3.23 6.89 -18.35
C THR A 86 2.99 8.35 -17.96
N LEU A 87 1.87 8.66 -17.32
CA LEU A 87 1.54 10.02 -16.87
C LEU A 87 2.47 10.52 -15.77
N LEU A 88 2.86 9.67 -14.83
CA LEU A 88 3.77 10.05 -13.75
C LEU A 88 5.18 10.32 -14.32
N LYS A 89 5.64 9.50 -15.28
CA LYS A 89 6.91 9.73 -15.98
C LYS A 89 6.92 11.01 -16.79
N SER A 90 5.80 11.38 -17.46
CA SER A 90 5.71 12.67 -18.16
C SER A 90 5.82 13.85 -17.19
N ASN A 91 5.38 13.67 -15.94
CA ASN A 91 5.54 14.62 -14.84
C ASN A 91 6.88 14.48 -14.08
N ARG A 92 7.88 13.82 -14.67
CA ARG A 92 9.23 13.56 -14.11
C ARG A 92 9.27 12.79 -12.79
N ILE A 93 8.24 12.00 -12.52
CA ILE A 93 8.19 11.08 -11.38
C ILE A 93 8.66 9.70 -11.85
N ILE A 94 9.71 9.18 -11.22
CA ILE A 94 10.27 7.85 -11.55
C ILE A 94 9.55 6.80 -10.71
N THR A 95 8.58 6.16 -11.35
CA THR A 95 7.88 5.01 -10.81
C THR A 95 7.56 4.02 -11.93
N SER A 96 7.37 2.76 -11.58
CA SER A 96 6.94 1.70 -12.48
C SER A 96 5.52 1.25 -12.14
N LYS A 97 4.84 0.60 -13.08
CA LYS A 97 3.58 -0.11 -12.83
C LYS A 97 3.68 -1.06 -11.65
N SER A 98 4.78 -1.81 -11.53
CA SER A 98 5.01 -2.70 -10.38
C SER A 98 5.09 -1.93 -9.07
N SER A 99 5.82 -0.82 -9.03
CA SER A 99 5.93 0.04 -7.85
C SER A 99 4.57 0.60 -7.43
N ILE A 100 3.73 0.99 -8.39
CA ILE A 100 2.36 1.46 -8.13
C ILE A 100 1.51 0.34 -7.53
N CYS A 101 1.54 -0.87 -8.10
CA CYS A 101 0.82 -2.01 -7.56
C CYS A 101 1.28 -2.36 -6.14
N ASP A 102 2.58 -2.32 -5.85
CA ASP A 102 3.10 -2.62 -4.52
C ASP A 102 2.74 -1.55 -3.48
N LEU A 103 2.54 -0.29 -3.91
CA LEU A 103 1.97 0.75 -3.05
C LEU A 103 0.51 0.43 -2.70
N PHE A 104 -0.31 0.04 -3.68
CA PHE A 104 -1.69 -0.35 -3.42
C PHE A 104 -1.81 -1.57 -2.50
N LYS A 105 -0.96 -2.59 -2.67
CA LYS A 105 -0.95 -3.78 -1.78
C LYS A 105 -0.63 -3.44 -0.32
N LYS A 106 0.11 -2.35 -0.09
CA LYS A 106 0.48 -1.88 1.26
C LYS A 106 -0.56 -0.94 1.85
N MET A 107 -1.53 -0.48 1.05
CA MET A 107 -2.66 0.24 1.61
C MET A 107 -3.53 -0.75 2.39
N PRO A 108 -3.93 -0.40 3.63
CA PRO A 108 -4.90 -1.19 4.35
C PRO A 108 -6.21 -1.23 3.53
N ALA A 109 -6.80 -2.42 3.42
CA ALA A 109 -8.16 -2.56 2.90
C ALA A 109 -9.11 -1.96 3.93
N ILE A 110 -9.39 -0.66 3.81
CA ILE A 110 -10.38 0.03 4.65
C ILE A 110 -11.75 -0.19 4.00
N VAL A 111 -12.28 -1.40 4.17
CA VAL A 111 -13.69 -1.68 3.95
C VAL A 111 -14.27 -1.95 5.33
N ASP A 112 -15.02 -0.98 5.85
CA ASP A 112 -15.79 -1.21 7.07
C ASP A 112 -17.00 -2.08 6.73
N LYS A 113 -16.85 -3.39 6.99
CA LYS A 113 -17.87 -4.38 6.67
C LYS A 113 -19.19 -4.14 7.42
N SER A 114 -19.16 -3.39 8.53
CA SER A 114 -20.35 -3.09 9.33
C SER A 114 -21.32 -2.08 8.69
N LEU A 115 -20.84 -1.29 7.73
CA LEU A 115 -21.64 -0.28 7.02
C LEU A 115 -22.32 -0.84 5.77
N ILE A 116 -22.02 -2.08 5.40
CA ILE A 116 -22.49 -2.68 4.15
C ILE A 116 -23.87 -3.27 4.38
N THR A 117 -24.87 -2.72 3.69
CA THR A 117 -26.27 -3.16 3.80
C THR A 117 -26.72 -4.04 2.62
N LYS A 118 -26.02 -3.92 1.49
CA LYS A 118 -26.35 -4.59 0.22
C LYS A 118 -25.07 -5.00 -0.48
N VAL A 119 -25.04 -6.25 -0.92
CA VAL A 119 -23.90 -6.79 -1.67
C VAL A 119 -24.39 -7.40 -2.97
N CYS A 120 -23.64 -7.15 -4.03
CA CYS A 120 -23.71 -7.89 -5.27
C CYS A 120 -22.63 -8.97 -5.27
N VAL A 121 -23.02 -10.18 -5.64
CA VAL A 121 -22.12 -11.32 -5.81
C VAL A 121 -22.09 -11.65 -7.29
N ASP A 122 -20.90 -11.68 -7.88
CA ASP A 122 -20.73 -12.01 -9.30
C ASP A 122 -19.52 -12.93 -9.51
N ASP A 123 -19.58 -13.75 -10.56
CA ASP A 123 -18.52 -14.66 -10.93
C ASP A 123 -17.68 -14.07 -12.06
N PHE A 124 -16.36 -14.20 -11.94
CA PHE A 124 -15.43 -13.77 -12.97
C PHE A 124 -14.37 -14.85 -13.25
N ALA A 125 -13.84 -14.83 -14.47
CA ALA A 125 -12.76 -15.73 -14.85
C ALA A 125 -11.40 -15.05 -14.68
N PHE A 126 -10.54 -15.55 -13.80
CA PHE A 126 -9.13 -15.15 -13.74
C PHE A 126 -8.41 -15.53 -15.03
N ARG A 127 -8.69 -16.75 -15.52
CA ARG A 127 -8.26 -17.24 -16.83
C ARG A 127 -9.44 -17.93 -17.48
N LYS A 128 -10.00 -17.33 -18.54
CA LYS A 128 -11.17 -17.85 -19.26
C LYS A 128 -11.06 -19.35 -19.49
N ARG A 129 -12.06 -20.12 -19.05
CA ARG A 129 -12.17 -21.59 -19.14
C ARG A 129 -11.25 -22.41 -18.22
N TYR A 130 -10.48 -21.79 -17.32
CA TYR A 130 -9.59 -22.52 -16.42
C TYR A 130 -9.89 -22.24 -14.95
N THR A 131 -9.79 -20.97 -14.55
CA THR A 131 -9.92 -20.57 -13.15
C THR A 131 -10.93 -19.44 -13.04
N TYR A 132 -11.81 -19.55 -12.05
CA TYR A 132 -12.90 -18.65 -11.77
C TYR A 132 -12.86 -18.27 -10.29
N GLY A 133 -13.29 -17.05 -10.01
CA GLY A 133 -13.50 -16.58 -8.65
C GLY A 133 -14.83 -15.85 -8.57
N THR A 134 -15.26 -15.65 -7.33
CA THR A 134 -16.44 -14.85 -7.01
C THR A 134 -15.97 -13.54 -6.39
N VAL A 135 -16.51 -12.42 -6.87
CA VAL A 135 -16.27 -11.09 -6.33
C VAL A 135 -17.52 -10.63 -5.56
N MET A 136 -17.29 -10.06 -4.38
CA MET A 136 -18.33 -9.34 -3.64
C MET A 136 -18.10 -7.84 -3.78
N VAL A 137 -19.16 -7.13 -4.15
CA VAL A 137 -19.14 -5.69 -4.36
C VAL A 137 -20.24 -5.07 -3.51
N ASP A 138 -19.90 -4.02 -2.76
CA ASP A 138 -20.89 -3.20 -2.09
C ASP A 138 -21.74 -2.49 -3.15
N LEU A 139 -23.05 -2.72 -3.13
CA LEU A 139 -23.95 -2.19 -4.14
C LEU A 139 -24.08 -0.66 -4.05
N GLU A 140 -23.83 -0.07 -2.88
CA GLU A 140 -23.94 1.38 -2.68
C GLU A 140 -22.65 2.12 -3.08
N SER A 141 -21.49 1.67 -2.61
CA SER A 141 -20.21 2.33 -2.93
C SER A 141 -19.55 1.84 -4.23
N HIS A 142 -20.06 0.76 -4.83
CA HIS A 142 -19.46 0.04 -5.96
C HIS A 142 -18.00 -0.38 -5.71
N ARG A 143 -17.63 -0.64 -4.45
CA ARG A 143 -16.30 -1.09 -4.06
C ARG A 143 -16.27 -2.59 -3.84
N ILE A 144 -15.16 -3.20 -4.23
CA ILE A 144 -14.89 -4.61 -3.94
C ILE A 144 -14.73 -4.76 -2.43
N ILE A 145 -15.52 -5.66 -1.85
CA ILE A 145 -15.50 -6.04 -0.44
C ILE A 145 -14.53 -7.19 -0.25
N ASP A 146 -14.65 -8.21 -1.10
CA ASP A 146 -13.86 -9.44 -1.01
C ASP A 146 -13.82 -10.18 -2.35
N ILE A 147 -12.83 -11.06 -2.51
CA ILE A 147 -12.67 -11.94 -3.68
C ILE A 147 -12.30 -13.33 -3.18
N ILE A 148 -13.01 -14.35 -3.66
CA ILE A 148 -12.71 -15.76 -3.41
C ILE A 148 -12.19 -16.40 -4.70
N ASP A 149 -11.17 -17.25 -4.59
CA ASP A 149 -10.71 -18.11 -5.67
C ASP A 149 -11.54 -19.41 -5.74
N SER A 150 -12.85 -19.26 -5.82
CA SER A 150 -13.84 -20.33 -5.99
C SER A 150 -15.13 -19.72 -6.51
N ARG A 151 -15.94 -20.52 -7.21
CA ARG A 151 -17.33 -20.23 -7.60
C ARG A 151 -18.32 -21.29 -7.09
N GLU A 152 -17.85 -22.18 -6.22
CA GLU A 152 -18.67 -23.26 -5.68
C GLU A 152 -19.63 -22.70 -4.63
N THR A 153 -20.88 -23.14 -4.66
CA THR A 153 -21.95 -22.66 -3.77
C THR A 153 -21.54 -22.68 -2.30
N ASN A 154 -20.93 -23.78 -1.83
CA ASN A 154 -20.49 -23.91 -0.44
C ASN A 154 -19.41 -22.88 -0.05
N SER A 155 -18.51 -22.53 -0.98
CA SER A 155 -17.47 -21.51 -0.73
C SER A 155 -18.08 -20.12 -0.63
N VAL A 156 -19.08 -19.83 -1.47
CA VAL A 156 -19.79 -18.55 -1.47
C VAL A 156 -20.68 -18.42 -0.23
N GLU A 157 -21.39 -19.49 0.16
CA GLU A 157 -22.23 -19.54 1.38
C GLU A 157 -21.41 -19.30 2.64
N ALA A 158 -20.25 -19.94 2.79
CA ALA A 158 -19.39 -19.73 3.97
C ALA A 158 -18.94 -18.28 4.12
N LEU A 159 -18.72 -17.59 3.01
CA LEU A 159 -18.31 -16.20 3.00
C LEU A 159 -19.51 -15.25 3.17
N THR A 160 -20.71 -15.60 2.70
CA THR A 160 -21.90 -14.82 3.03
C THR A 160 -22.31 -15.00 4.48
N GLU A 161 -22.08 -16.15 5.11
CA GLU A 161 -22.28 -16.35 6.55
C GLU A 161 -21.32 -15.47 7.38
N TYR A 162 -20.05 -15.38 6.96
CA TYR A 162 -19.07 -14.44 7.53
C TYR A 162 -19.53 -12.98 7.44
N MET A 163 -20.23 -12.61 6.35
CA MET A 163 -20.79 -11.27 6.14
C MET A 163 -22.17 -11.07 6.81
N CYS A 164 -22.98 -12.13 6.96
CA CYS A 164 -24.36 -12.11 7.46
C CYS A 164 -24.48 -11.89 8.97
N THR A 165 -23.35 -11.89 9.69
CA THR A 165 -23.29 -11.23 11.01
C THR A 165 -23.67 -9.72 10.90
N PHE A 166 -23.72 -9.15 9.67
CA PHE A 166 -24.03 -7.75 9.38
C PHE A 166 -25.14 -7.52 8.31
N ALA A 167 -25.99 -8.51 8.02
CA ALA A 167 -27.24 -8.42 7.23
C ALA A 167 -27.14 -8.08 5.72
N ILE A 168 -27.49 -9.02 4.84
CA ILE A 168 -27.72 -8.77 3.40
C ILE A 168 -28.92 -9.60 2.89
N ASN A 169 -29.84 -8.94 2.17
CA ASN A 169 -30.86 -9.56 1.32
C ASN A 169 -30.31 -9.73 -0.11
N TYR A 170 -30.44 -10.93 -0.69
CA TYR A 170 -30.02 -11.22 -2.07
C TYR A 170 -30.98 -10.61 -3.10
N ILE A 171 -30.44 -9.96 -4.13
CA ILE A 171 -31.16 -9.68 -5.38
C ILE A 171 -30.34 -10.35 -6.49
N ASN A 172 -30.91 -11.40 -7.09
CA ASN A 172 -30.40 -12.03 -8.31
C ASN A 172 -30.76 -11.19 -9.54
#